data_AF-A0A7V3CZ15-F1
#
_entry.id   AF-A0A7V3CZ15-F1
#
_cell.length_a   1.000
_cell.length_b   1.000
_cell.length_c   1.000
_cell.angle_alpha   90.00
_cell.angle_beta   90.00
_cell.angle_gamma   90.00
#
_symmetry.space_group_name_H-M   'P 1'
#
loop_
_entity.id
_entity.type
_entity.pdbx_description
1 polymer ?
#
loop_
_entity_poly.entity_id
_entity_poly.type
_entity_poly.pdbx_seq_one_letter_code
_entity_poly.pdbx_strand_id
1 'polypeptide(L)' 'ALKIVSNGVNIYKNPNTSFLVVTHYQRLLNYIVPDFVHVLYKGRIIKSGTKELALELEERGYDWLIKEDAELEKV' A
#
# COMPACT_ATOMS: atom_id res chain seq x y z
N ALA A 1 16.15 -2.02 11.02
CA ALA A 1 14.87 -2.70 11.22
C ALA A 1 14.19 -3.08 9.90
N LEU A 2 13.79 -2.12 9.05
CA LEU A 2 13.04 -2.40 7.79
C LEU A 2 13.71 -3.45 6.89
N LYS A 3 15.03 -3.35 6.67
CA LYS A 3 15.78 -4.30 5.82
C LYS A 3 15.72 -5.75 6.32
N ILE A 4 15.65 -5.96 7.64
CA ILE A 4 15.56 -7.30 8.25
C ILE A 4 14.15 -7.86 8.05
N VAL A 5 13.12 -7.04 8.25
CA VAL A 5 11.72 -7.43 8.04
C VAL A 5 11.48 -7.78 6.57
N SER A 6 11.94 -6.94 5.64
CA SER A 6 11.81 -7.20 4.20
C SER A 6 12.53 -8.47 3.77
N ASN A 7 13.71 -8.75 4.33
CA ASN A 7 14.42 -10.00 4.04
C ASN A 7 13.64 -11.22 4.54
N GLY A 8 13.05 -11.14 5.74
CA GLY A 8 12.17 -12.19 6.26
C GLY A 8 10.98 -12.46 5.35
N VAL A 9 10.25 -11.41 4.95
CA VAL A 9 9.10 -11.55 4.03
C VAL A 9 9.52 -12.19 2.71
N ASN A 10 10.63 -11.74 2.12
CA ASN A 10 11.10 -12.26 0.83
C ASN A 10 11.54 -13.73 0.89
N ILE A 11 12.16 -14.17 1.98
CA ILE A 11 12.57 -15.57 2.17
C ILE A 11 11.35 -16.50 2.28
N TYR A 12 10.30 -16.06 2.98
CA TYR A 12 9.10 -16.87 3.19
C TYR A 12 8.08 -16.74 2.07
N LYS A 13 8.24 -15.82 1.10
CA LYS A 13 7.32 -15.64 -0.04
C LYS A 13 7.30 -16.89 -0.92
N ASN A 14 6.19 -17.62 -0.86
CA ASN A 14 5.89 -18.77 -1.72
C ASN A 14 4.37 -18.85 -2.03
N PRO A 15 3.94 -19.66 -3.02
CA PRO A 15 2.54 -19.75 -3.42
C PRO A 15 1.55 -20.19 -2.33
N ASN A 16 2.02 -20.81 -1.24
CA ASN A 16 1.19 -21.27 -0.12
C ASN A 16 1.15 -20.27 1.04
N THR A 17 1.75 -19.08 0.87
CA THR A 17 1.84 -18.05 1.91
C THR A 17 1.29 -16.73 1.42
N SER A 18 0.67 -15.98 2.31
CA SER A 18 0.17 -14.63 2.04
C SER A 18 0.63 -13.68 3.13
N PHE A 19 0.96 -12.45 2.75
CA PHE A 19 1.46 -11.43 3.66
C PHE A 19 0.58 -10.19 3.56
N LEU A 20 0.10 -9.71 4.70
CA LEU A 20 -0.52 -8.40 4.81
C LEU A 20 0.45 -7.46 5.51
N VAL A 21 0.92 -6.45 4.79
CA VAL A 21 1.85 -5.45 5.31
C VAL A 21 1.10 -4.14 5.49
N VAL A 22 0.94 -3.72 6.75
CA VAL A 22 0.34 -2.42 7.07
C VAL A 22 1.45 -1.42 7.32
N THR A 23 1.53 -0.38 6.49
CA THR A 23 2.55 0.66 6.59
C THR A 23 2.00 2.02 6.19
N HIS A 24 2.50 3.06 6.85
CA HIS A 24 2.37 4.45 6.38
C HIS A 24 3.68 4.95 5.76
N TYR A 25 4.76 4.14 5.80
CA TYR A 25 6.04 4.44 5.19
C TYR A 25 6.09 3.90 3.75
N GLN A 26 6.15 4.83 2.79
CA GLN A 26 6.30 4.52 1.36
C GLN A 26 7.60 3.75 1.07
N ARG A 27 8.68 4.06 1.80
CA ARG A 27 10.00 3.42 1.63
C ARG A 27 10.02 1.91 1.81
N LEU A 28 9.02 1.32 2.49
CA LEU A 28 8.94 -0.13 2.64
C LEU A 28 8.64 -0.83 1.30
N LEU A 29 7.92 -0.15 0.41
CA LEU A 29 7.51 -0.63 -0.91
C LEU A 29 8.72 -0.76 -1.87
N ASN A 30 9.82 -0.06 -1.56
CA ASN A 30 11.11 -0.22 -2.27
C ASN A 30 11.83 -1.54 -1.93
N TYR A 31 11.46 -2.20 -0.83
CA TYR A 31 12.11 -3.45 -0.38
C TYR A 31 11.22 -4.69 -0.52
N ILE A 32 9.90 -4.49 -0.52
CA ILE A 32 8.90 -5.53 -0.71
C ILE A 32 7.99 -5.06 -1.84
N VAL A 33 8.01 -5.78 -2.96
CA VAL A 33 7.11 -5.50 -4.08
C VAL A 33 5.77 -6.18 -3.78
N PRO A 34 4.71 -5.42 -3.48
CA PRO A 34 3.40 -5.99 -3.21
C PRO A 34 2.72 -6.40 -4.51
N ASP A 35 1.89 -7.44 -4.42
CA ASP A 35 1.01 -7.85 -5.53
C ASP A 35 -0.24 -6.94 -5.57
N PHE A 36 -0.73 -6.51 -4.40
CA PHE A 36 -1.85 -5.59 -4.23
C PHE A 36 -1.54 -4.50 -3.21
N VAL A 37 -2.02 -3.29 -3.46
CA VAL A 37 -1.93 -2.12 -2.59
C VAL A 37 -3.34 -1.61 -2.30
N HIS A 38 -3.64 -1.42 -1.01
CA HIS A 38 -4.92 -0.89 -0.55
C HIS A 38 -4.69 0.36 0.31
N VAL A 39 -5.43 1.43 0.01
CA VAL A 39 -5.38 2.68 0.78
C VAL A 39 -6.58 2.72 1.71
N LEU A 40 -6.31 2.72 3.02
CA LEU A 40 -7.31 2.78 4.06
C LEU A 40 -7.49 4.22 4.55
N TYR A 41 -8.71 4.73 4.55
CA TYR A 41 -9.07 6.04 5.08
C TYR A 41 -10.44 5.98 5.75
N LYS A 42 -10.60 6.62 6.91
CA LYS A 42 -11.84 6.59 7.74
C LYS A 42 -12.43 5.18 7.94
N GLY A 43 -11.57 4.17 8.12
CA GLY A 43 -12.00 2.78 8.37
C GLY A 43 -12.49 2.02 7.13
N ARG A 44 -12.39 2.60 5.92
CA ARG A 44 -12.72 1.92 4.66
C ARG A 44 -11.56 1.94 3.68
N ILE A 45 -11.54 0.98 2.76
CA ILE A 45 -10.59 0.98 1.64
C ILE A 45 -11.16 1.93 0.58
N ILE A 46 -10.46 3.03 0.34
CA ILE A 46 -10.89 4.06 -0.62
C ILE A 46 -10.28 3.87 -2.00
N LYS A 47 -9.15 3.15 -2.08
CA LYS A 47 -8.50 2.80 -3.35
C LYS A 47 -7.80 1.46 -3.22
N SER A 48 -7.84 0.69 -4.30
CA SER A 48 -7.06 -0.53 -4.47
C SER A 48 -6.36 -0.48 -5.82
N GLY A 49 -5.15 -1.03 -5.87
CA GLY A 49 -4.37 -1.10 -7.09
C GLY A 49 -3.22 -2.08 -6.95
N THR A 50 -2.36 -2.09 -7.95
CA THR A 50 -1.11 -2.84 -7.97
C THR A 50 0.03 -1.95 -7.44
N LYS A 51 1.29 -2.37 -7.62
CA LYS A 51 2.47 -1.57 -7.23
C LYS A 51 2.51 -0.16 -7.84
N GLU A 52 1.84 0.08 -8.97
CA GLU A 52 1.77 1.38 -9.62
C GLU A 52 1.09 2.41 -8.72
N LEU A 53 0.09 1.98 -7.94
CA LEU A 53 -0.55 2.84 -6.93
C LEU A 53 0.43 3.27 -5.84
N ALA A 54 1.36 2.39 -5.45
CA ALA A 54 2.40 2.73 -4.48
C ALA A 54 3.34 3.83 -5.01
N LEU A 55 3.73 3.76 -6.29
CA LEU A 55 4.57 4.76 -6.94
C LEU A 55 3.85 6.12 -7.03
N GLU A 56 2.58 6.11 -7.42
CA GLU A 56 1.78 7.34 -7.51
C GLU A 56 1.59 8.01 -6.15
N LEU A 57 1.40 7.21 -5.09
CA LEU A 57 1.33 7.70 -3.71
C LEU A 57 2.64 8.32 -3.24
N GLU A 58 3.80 7.80 -3.68
CA GLU A 58 5.12 8.38 -3.38
C GLU A 58 5.30 9.75 -4.07
N GLU A 59 4.88 9.87 -5.32
CA GLU A 59 5.01 11.11 -6.09
C GLU A 59 4.03 12.20 -5.66
N ARG A 60 2.75 11.85 -5.44
CA ARG A 60 1.65 12.80 -5.26
C ARG A 60 1.14 12.92 -3.82
N GLY A 61 1.59 12.03 -2.94
CA GLY A 61 1.02 11.89 -1.59
C GLY A 61 -0.39 11.29 -1.60
N TYR A 62 -1.12 11.43 -0.49
CA TYR A 62 -2.44 10.83 -0.28
C TYR A 62 -3.62 11.79 -0.53
N ASP A 63 -3.35 13.10 -0.64
CA ASP A 63 -4.39 14.13 -0.61
C ASP A 63 -5.41 14.01 -1.75
N TRP A 64 -4.95 13.59 -2.94
CA TRP A 64 -5.81 13.45 -4.10
C TRP A 64 -6.84 12.31 -3.93
N LEU A 65 -6.45 11.21 -3.28
CA LEU A 65 -7.37 10.11 -2.94
C LEU A 65 -8.39 10.53 -1.89
N ILE A 66 -7.95 11.30 -0.88
CA ILE A 66 -8.86 11.79 0.16
C ILE A 66 -9.88 12.77 -0.44
N LYS A 67 -9.47 13.60 -1.41
CA LYS A 67 -10.38 14.48 -2.14
C LYS A 67 -11.36 13.70 -3.01
N GLU A 68 -10.88 12.73 -3.79
CA GLU A 68 -11.72 11.85 -4.64
C GLU A 68 -12.78 11.12 -3.80
N ASP A 69 -12.38 10.55 -2.66
CA ASP A 69 -13.27 9.88 -1.72
C ASP A 69 -14.31 10.84 -1.10
N ALA A 70 -13.91 12.05 -0.74
CA ALA A 70 -14.82 13.07 -0.19
C ALA A 70 -15.82 13.63 -1.21
N GLU A 71 -15.49 13.59 -2.50
CA GLU A 71 -16.42 13.94 -3.58
C GLU A 71 -17.44 12.82 -3.84
N LEU A 72 -17.00 11.56 -3.79
CA LEU A 72 -17.88 10.40 -3.91
C LEU A 72 -18.94 10.33 -2.79
N GLU A 73 -18.61 10.75 -1.56
CA GLU A 73 -19.58 10.81 -0.45
C GLU A 73 -20.70 11.85 -0.65
N LYS A 74 -20.52 12.80 -1.57
CA LYS A 74 -21.51 13.87 -1.81
C LYS A 74 -22.55 13.52 -2.87
N VAL A 75 -22.38 12.38 -3.56
CA VAL A 75 -23.27 11.85 -4.59
C VAL A 75 -24.24 10.86 -3.96
#